data_AF-A0A2H6N5H5-F1
#
_entry.id   AF-A0A2H6N5H5-F1
#
_cell.length_a   1.000
_cell.length_b   1.000
_cell.length_c   1.000
_cell.angle_alpha   90.00
_cell.angle_beta   90.00
_cell.angle_gamma   90.00
#
_symmetry.space_group_name_H-M   'P 1'
#
loop_
_entity.id
_entity.type
_entity.pdbx_description
1 polymer ?
#
loop_
_entity_poly.entity_id
_entity_poly.type
_entity_poly.pdbx_seq_one_letter_code
_entity_poly.pdbx_strand_id
1 'polypeptide(L)'
;VFDNLSWQFLIQQFEIMGFGSKYKEMIGAIYSNQKARIIINGETTENFRIMKGVRQGCPMSPLLFILTMEVLLNQIRQRKDIIGLKSKKEEYKVQAFADDLV
;
A
#
# COMPACT_ATOMS: atom_id res chain seq x y z
N VAL A 1 -4.48 -1.43 8.34
CA VAL A 1 -4.28 -1.78 6.91
C VAL A 1 -2.88 -1.43 6.39
N PHE A 2 -2.28 -0.31 6.81
CA PHE A 2 -0.91 0.08 6.46
C PHE A 2 0.17 -0.95 6.81
N ASP A 3 0.02 -1.69 7.91
CA ASP A 3 1.01 -2.68 8.36
C ASP A 3 0.98 -4.00 7.55
N ASN A 4 0.01 -4.16 6.64
CA ASN A 4 -0.15 -5.37 5.84
C ASN A 4 0.36 -5.26 4.40
N LEU A 5 0.86 -4.08 3.99
CA LEU A 5 1.36 -3.88 2.63
C LEU A 5 2.60 -4.74 2.36
N SER A 6 2.54 -5.62 1.35
CA SER A 6 3.67 -6.45 0.95
C SER A 6 4.72 -5.64 0.19
N TRP A 7 5.96 -5.64 0.69
CA TRP A 7 7.07 -4.95 0.01
C TRP A 7 7.42 -5.59 -1.33
N GLN A 8 7.28 -6.92 -1.42
CA GLN A 8 7.50 -7.63 -2.69
C GLN A 8 6.49 -7.19 -3.74
N PHE A 9 5.21 -7.06 -3.36
CA PHE A 9 4.16 -6.58 -4.25
C PHE A 9 4.42 -5.13 -4.70
N LEU A 10 4.77 -4.24 -3.76
CA LEU A 10 5.08 -2.84 -4.06
C LEU A 10 6.23 -2.69 -5.06
N ILE A 11 7.29 -3.48 -4.89
CA ILE A 11 8.45 -3.49 -5.80
C ILE A 11 8.04 -3.96 -7.20
N GLN A 12 7.32 -5.07 -7.31
CA GLN A 12 6.84 -5.59 -8.59
C GLN A 12 5.92 -4.59 -9.30
N GLN A 13 5.05 -3.92 -8.56
CA GLN A 13 4.18 -2.89 -9.09
C GLN A 13 4.98 -1.73 -9.71
N PHE A 14 6.02 -1.24 -9.05
CA PHE A 14 6.83 -0.15 -9.59
C PHE A 14 7.56 -0.54 -10.88
N GLU A 15 7.96 -1.81 -11.01
CA GLU A 15 8.50 -2.34 -12.26
C GLU A 15 7.46 -2.30 -13.37
N ILE A 16 6.24 -2.80 -13.11
CA ILE A 16 5.14 -2.81 -14.08
C ILE A 16 4.71 -1.39 -14.49
N MET A 17 4.68 -0.46 -13.53
CA MET A 17 4.31 0.94 -13.78
C MET A 17 5.42 1.76 -14.47
N GLY A 18 6.61 1.20 -14.69
CA GLY A 18 7.68 1.87 -15.42
C GLY A 18 8.39 2.99 -14.64
N PHE A 19 8.37 2.96 -13.30
CA PHE A 19 9.05 3.98 -12.48
C PHE A 19 10.58 3.92 -12.60
N GLY A 20 11.13 2.83 -13.10
CA GLY A 20 12.57 2.63 -13.28
C GLY A 20 13.29 2.16 -12.00
N SER A 21 14.54 1.71 -12.17
CA SER A 21 15.31 1.04 -11.10
C SER A 21 15.58 1.94 -9.89
N LYS A 22 15.77 3.25 -10.09
CA LYS A 22 16.07 4.19 -9.00
C LYS A 22 15.00 4.23 -7.91
N TYR A 23 13.72 4.16 -8.29
CA TYR A 23 12.63 4.14 -7.31
C TYR A 23 12.60 2.83 -6.54
N LYS A 24 12.83 1.70 -7.22
CA LYS A 24 12.97 0.38 -6.57
C LYS A 24 14.11 0.38 -5.55
N GLU A 25 15.26 0.94 -5.91
CA GLU A 25 16.41 1.06 -5.01
C GLU A 25 16.11 1.96 -3.81
N MET A 26 15.46 3.11 -4.02
CA MET A 26 15.06 4.02 -2.94
C MET A 26 14.11 3.36 -1.94
N ILE A 27 13.06 2.68 -2.43
CA ILE A 27 12.09 1.97 -1.58
C ILE A 27 12.77 0.79 -0.89
N GLY A 28 13.61 0.04 -1.61
CA GLY A 28 14.43 -1.02 -1.04
C GLY A 28 15.31 -0.50 0.10
N ALA A 29 15.95 0.66 -0.06
CA ALA A 29 16.77 1.26 0.99
C ALA A 29 15.97 1.67 2.23
N ILE A 30 14.74 2.19 2.05
CA ILE A 30 13.86 2.58 3.16
C ILE A 30 13.35 1.37 3.95
N TYR A 31 13.04 0.25 3.27
CA TYR A 31 12.33 -0.88 3.87
C TYR A 31 13.19 -2.12 4.18
N SER A 32 14.32 -2.35 3.50
CA SER A 32 15.09 -3.60 3.58
C SER A 32 15.59 -4.05 4.96
N ASN A 33 15.81 -3.14 5.91
CA ASN A 33 16.40 -3.47 7.21
C ASN A 33 15.66 -2.84 8.39
N GLN A 34 14.33 -2.71 8.29
CA GLN A 34 13.54 -2.15 9.37
C GLN A 34 13.48 -3.10 10.57
N LYS A 35 13.69 -2.54 11.76
CA LYS A 35 13.57 -3.23 13.05
C LYS A 35 12.67 -2.43 13.97
N ALA A 36 11.96 -3.13 14.84
CA ALA A 36 11.14 -2.54 15.89
C ALA A 36 11.37 -3.24 17.23
N ARG A 37 10.94 -2.58 18.30
CA ARG A 37 10.83 -3.10 19.66
C ARG A 37 9.46 -2.68 20.19
N ILE A 38 8.92 -3.47 21.11
CA ILE A 38 7.67 -3.15 21.80
C ILE A 38 8.03 -2.72 23.22
N ILE A 39 7.34 -1.70 23.72
CA ILE A 39 7.41 -1.32 25.13
C ILE A 39 6.16 -1.86 25.82
N ILE A 40 6.35 -2.68 26.85
CA ILE A 40 5.27 -3.29 27.64
C ILE A 40 5.53 -2.97 29.11
N ASN A 41 4.62 -2.23 29.74
CA ASN A 41 4.74 -1.82 31.15
C ASN A 41 6.06 -1.11 31.50
N GLY A 42 6.64 -0.37 30.55
CA GLY A 42 7.92 0.33 30.72
C GLY A 42 9.16 -0.51 30.39
N GLU A 43 9.02 -1.83 30.18
CA GLU A 43 10.11 -2.69 29.71
C GLU A 43 10.11 -2.78 28.18
N THR A 44 11.31 -2.84 27.59
CA THR A 44 11.47 -2.92 26.12
C THR A 44 11.85 -4.34 25.70
N THR A 45 11.16 -4.88 24.71
CA THR A 45 11.49 -6.19 24.13
C THR A 45 12.80 -6.18 23.34
N GLU A 46 13.27 -7.37 22.96
CA GLU A 46 14.30 -7.50 21.93
C GLU A 46 13.86 -6.92 20.58
N ASN A 47 14.86 -6.58 19.75
CA ASN A 47 14.62 -6.12 18.38
C ASN A 47 14.10 -7.27 17.52
N PHE A 48 13.01 -7.04 16.81
CA PHE A 48 12.54 -7.93 15.74
C PHE A 48 12.55 -7.20 14.39
N ARG A 49 12.68 -7.96 13.31
CA ARG A 49 12.63 -7.42 11.94
C ARG A 49 11.19 -7.19 11.51
N ILE A 50 10.95 -6.05 10.86
CA ILE A 50 9.70 -5.78 10.15
C ILE A 50 9.84 -6.37 8.75
N MET A 51 8.81 -7.08 8.28
CA MET A 51 8.84 -7.80 7.00
C MET A 51 7.81 -7.28 5.98
N LYS A 52 6.87 -6.45 6.43
CA LYS A 52 5.78 -5.88 5.65
C LYS A 52 5.26 -4.61 6.33
N GLY A 53 4.46 -3.86 5.59
CA GLY A 53 3.81 -2.66 6.06
C GLY A 53 4.60 -1.40 5.75
N VAL A 54 3.92 -0.26 5.79
CA VAL A 54 4.55 1.06 5.61
C VAL A 54 4.65 1.80 6.94
N ARG A 55 5.62 2.71 7.08
CA ARG A 55 5.88 3.39 8.37
C ARG A 55 4.78 4.42 8.66
N GLN A 56 4.04 4.22 9.73
CA GLN A 56 3.13 5.26 10.23
C GLN A 56 3.92 6.52 10.62
N GLY A 57 3.38 7.70 10.30
CA GLY A 57 4.06 8.98 10.48
C GLY A 57 5.09 9.33 9.40
N CYS A 58 5.40 8.43 8.45
CA CYS A 58 6.24 8.76 7.30
C CYS A 58 5.40 9.45 6.21
N PRO A 59 5.79 10.64 5.73
CA PRO A 59 5.04 11.37 4.70
C PRO A 59 4.82 10.61 3.39
N MET A 60 5.71 9.67 3.04
CA MET A 60 5.58 8.86 1.82
C MET A 60 4.63 7.68 1.96
N SER A 61 4.36 7.22 3.19
CA SER A 61 3.61 5.98 3.42
C SER A 61 2.16 6.02 2.91
N PRO A 62 1.41 7.14 3.04
CA PRO A 62 0.11 7.29 2.41
C PRO A 62 0.14 7.11 0.89
N LEU A 63 1.15 7.69 0.21
CA LEU A 63 1.26 7.60 -1.24
C LEU A 63 1.57 6.18 -1.70
N LEU A 64 2.50 5.49 -1.02
CA LEU A 64 2.82 4.10 -1.32
C LEU A 64 1.60 3.20 -1.16
N PHE A 65 0.80 3.45 -0.12
CA PHE A 65 -0.44 2.73 0.11
C PHE A 65 -1.48 2.97 -0.99
N ILE A 66 -1.73 4.23 -1.36
CA ILE A 66 -2.67 4.60 -2.44
C ILE A 66 -2.25 3.97 -3.77
N LEU A 67 -0.95 4.02 -4.10
CA LEU A 67 -0.43 3.41 -5.32
C LEU A 67 -0.68 1.90 -5.35
N THR A 68 -0.49 1.22 -4.22
CA THR A 68 -0.81 -0.22 -4.08
C THR A 68 -2.30 -0.48 -4.27
N MET A 69 -3.17 0.32 -3.65
CA MET A 69 -4.62 0.19 -3.79
C MET A 69 -5.10 0.44 -5.22
N GLU A 70 -4.45 1.35 -5.96
CA GLU A 70 -4.84 1.69 -7.33
C GLU A 70 -4.80 0.50 -8.29
N VAL A 71 -3.94 -0.50 -8.02
CA VAL A 71 -3.95 -1.77 -8.77
C VAL A 71 -5.30 -2.48 -8.62
N LEU A 72 -5.80 -2.62 -7.38
CA LEU A 72 -7.10 -3.23 -7.09
C LEU A 72 -8.26 -2.39 -7.66
N LEU A 73 -8.22 -1.07 -7.47
CA LEU A 73 -9.27 -0.17 -7.96
C LEU A 73 -9.41 -0.23 -9.48
N ASN A 74 -8.31 -0.33 -10.21
CA ASN A 74 -8.35 -0.49 -11.66
C ASN A 74 -8.95 -1.83 -12.08
N GLN A 75 -8.63 -2.92 -11.37
CA GLN A 75 -9.27 -4.22 -11.63
C GLN A 75 -10.78 -4.14 -11.41
N ILE A 76 -11.25 -3.50 -10.33
CA ILE A 76 -12.68 -3.31 -10.06
C ILE A 76 -13.35 -2.49 -11.16
N ARG A 77 -12.74 -1.37 -11.58
CA ARG A 77 -13.27 -0.51 -12.64
C ARG A 77 -13.41 -1.23 -13.99
N GLN A 78 -12.45 -2.08 -14.34
CA GLN A 78 -12.40 -2.79 -15.63
C GLN A 78 -13.32 -4.01 -15.70
N ARG A 79 -13.63 -4.65 -14.57
CA ARG A 79 -14.51 -5.82 -14.50
C ARG A 79 -15.94 -5.47 -14.90
N LYS A 80 -16.48 -6.17 -15.91
CA LYS A 80 -17.83 -5.94 -16.46
C LYS A 80 -18.94 -6.59 -15.64
N ASP A 81 -18.59 -7.62 -14.89
CA ASP A 81 -19.45 -8.33 -13.93
C ASP A 81 -19.72 -7.53 -12.66
N ILE A 82 -18.88 -6.53 -12.35
CA ILE A 82 -19.13 -5.57 -11.28
C ILE A 82 -20.01 -4.45 -11.84
N ILE A 83 -21.26 -4.42 -11.39
CA ILE A 83 -22.26 -3.41 -11.77
C ILE A 83 -22.17 -2.28 -10.75
N GLY A 84 -21.90 -1.07 -11.23
CA GLY A 84 -21.81 0.11 -10.38
C GLY A 84 -23.15 0.82 -10.18
N LEU A 85 -23.15 1.79 -9.28
CA LEU A 85 -24.25 2.74 -9.18
C LEU A 85 -24.27 3.60 -10.43
N LYS A 86 -25.37 3.55 -11.19
CA LYS A 86 -25.58 4.43 -12.34
C LYS A 86 -26.22 5.73 -11.88
N SER A 87 -25.53 6.84 -12.07
CA SER A 87 -26.06 8.17 -11.82
C SER A 87 -25.76 9.08 -13.01
N LYS A 88 -26.80 9.68 -13.59
CA LYS A 88 -26.72 10.44 -14.85
C LYS A 88 -26.09 9.60 -15.98
N LYS A 89 -24.95 10.05 -16.52
CA LYS A 89 -24.21 9.41 -17.63
C LYS A 89 -22.99 8.61 -17.16
N GLU A 90 -22.77 8.49 -15.85
CA GLU A 90 -21.62 7.81 -15.28
C GLU A 90 -22.03 6.58 -14.46
N GLU A 91 -21.13 5.60 -14.40
CA GLU A 91 -21.24 4.42 -13.57
C GLU A 91 -20.12 4.44 -12.51
N TYR A 92 -20.51 4.45 -11.25
CA TYR A 92 -19.60 4.45 -10.11
C TYR A 92 -19.50 3.03 -9.55
N LYS A 93 -18.39 2.34 -9.83
CA LYS A 93 -18.18 0.95 -9.40
C LYS A 93 -17.53 0.81 -8.03
N VAL A 94 -16.83 1.85 -7.57
CA VAL A 94 -16.11 1.84 -6.30
C VAL A 94 -15.85 3.27 -5.87
N GLN A 95 -16.00 3.53 -4.57
CA GLN A 95 -15.51 4.70 -3.87
C GLN A 95 -14.46 4.24 -2.85
N ALA A 96 -13.32 4.92 -2.80
CA ALA A 96 -12.22 4.58 -1.92
C ALA A 96 -11.79 5.79 -1.09
N PHE A 97 -11.55 5.59 0.21
CA PHE A 97 -10.95 6.59 1.08
C PHE A 97 -9.98 5.89 2.05
N ALA A 98 -8.69 6.17 1.91
CA ALA A 98 -7.64 5.41 2.60
C ALA A 98 -7.86 3.89 2.41
N ASP A 99 -8.09 3.14 3.49
CA ASP A 99 -8.38 1.71 3.47
C ASP A 99 -9.86 1.35 3.37
N ASP A 100 -10.77 2.32 3.47
CA ASP A 100 -12.20 2.12 3.30
C ASP A 100 -12.57 2.06 1.81
N LEU A 101 -13.37 1.05 1.46
CA LEU A 101 -13.91 0.81 0.13
C LEU A 101 -15.43 0.62 0.22
N VAL A 102 -16.17 1.32 -0.64
CA VAL A 102 -17.65 1.25 -0.75
C VAL A 102 -18.05 1.04 -2.21
#